data_AF-Q0DRF9-F1
#
_entry.id   AF-Q0DRF9-F1
#
_cell.length_a   1.000
_cell.length_b   1.000
_cell.length_c   1.000
_cell.angle_alpha   90.00
_cell.angle_beta   90.00
_cell.angle_gamma   90.00
#
_symmetry.space_group_name_H-M   'P 1'
#
loop_
_entity.id
_entity.type
_entity.pdbx_description
1 polymer ?
#
loop_
_entity_poly.entity_id
_entity_poly.type
_entity_poly.pdbx_seq_one_letter_code
_entity_poly.pdbx_strand_id
1 'polypeptide(L)'
;VLIANGAAAGALTDPTSEFPSGRTPADLASTNGHKGIAGFLAESALTSHLSALTLKESKDSNAEEACRLTIPEDLPEMNYGQLAVQDSHAESLKDSLSAVRKSAQAAARIFQAFRVESFHRKKVVEYGDDDCGLSDEHTFSLISLQKVKQGQHDTRLHSAAVRIQNKFRGWKGRKEFMIIRQRIVKLQAHVRGHQVRKNYKKVVWSVGIVEKVILRWRRKGRGLRGFRPEKQLEGQTQIQPAKTEDEYDYLQDGRRQAEGRLQRALDRVRSMTQYPEAREQYRRLTTCVAEMQQSRV
;
A
#
# COMPACT_ATOMS: atom_id res chain seq x y z
N VAL A 1 -22.40 21.59 -2.05
CA VAL A 1 -22.99 21.29 -0.72
C VAL A 1 -22.25 20.18 0.02
N LEU A 2 -22.37 18.89 -0.34
CA LEU A 2 -21.74 17.78 0.45
C LEU A 2 -20.22 17.93 0.62
N ILE A 3 -19.50 18.28 -0.45
CA ILE A 3 -18.05 18.50 -0.40
C ILE A 3 -17.70 19.71 0.48
N ALA A 4 -18.50 20.78 0.43
CA ALA A 4 -18.34 21.91 1.33
C ALA A 4 -18.54 21.48 2.79
N ASN A 5 -19.43 20.51 3.06
CA ASN A 5 -19.65 19.88 4.38
C ASN A 5 -18.55 18.88 4.79
N GLY A 6 -17.45 18.77 4.03
CA GLY A 6 -16.36 17.84 4.36
C GLY A 6 -16.66 16.38 4.02
N ALA A 7 -17.65 16.11 3.16
CA ALA A 7 -17.90 14.75 2.69
C ALA A 7 -16.70 14.21 1.90
N ALA A 8 -16.42 12.92 2.07
CA ALA A 8 -15.31 12.25 1.39
C ALA A 8 -15.61 12.10 -0.12
N ALA A 9 -14.97 12.92 -0.96
CA ALA A 9 -15.08 12.83 -2.42
C ALA A 9 -14.49 11.53 -3.01
N GLY A 10 -13.70 10.80 -2.22
CA GLY A 10 -13.11 9.50 -2.59
C GLY A 10 -13.96 8.27 -2.27
N ALA A 11 -15.22 8.43 -1.86
CA ALA A 11 -16.10 7.30 -1.54
C ALA A 11 -16.27 6.36 -2.75
N LEU A 12 -16.31 5.05 -2.48
CA LEU A 12 -16.44 4.02 -3.51
C LEU A 12 -17.88 3.50 -3.56
N THR A 13 -18.37 3.22 -4.77
CA THR A 13 -19.60 2.46 -4.97
C THR A 13 -19.37 0.97 -4.69
N ASP A 14 -20.47 0.25 -4.46
CA ASP A 14 -20.43 -1.21 -4.32
C ASP A 14 -19.77 -1.88 -5.54
N PRO A 15 -18.98 -2.95 -5.33
CA PRO A 15 -18.35 -3.68 -6.42
C PRO A 15 -19.41 -4.42 -7.24
N THR A 16 -19.37 -4.23 -8.56
CA THR A 16 -20.23 -4.93 -9.52
C THR A 16 -19.40 -5.86 -10.40
N SER A 17 -20.04 -6.79 -11.11
CA SER A 17 -19.37 -7.71 -12.04
C SER A 17 -18.49 -6.98 -13.08
N GLU A 18 -18.95 -5.81 -13.55
CA GLU A 18 -18.19 -4.96 -14.47
C GLU A 18 -17.05 -4.19 -13.79
N PHE A 19 -17.22 -3.82 -12.52
CA PHE A 19 -16.26 -3.01 -11.75
C PHE A 19 -15.96 -3.67 -10.40
N PRO A 20 -15.04 -4.65 -10.35
CA PRO A 20 -14.75 -5.39 -9.12
C PRO A 20 -14.10 -4.51 -8.03
N SER A 21 -13.54 -3.37 -8.40
CA SER A 21 -12.87 -2.43 -7.48
C SER A 21 -13.75 -1.26 -7.03
N GLY A 22 -15.04 -1.25 -7.42
CA GLY A 22 -15.93 -0.12 -7.26
C GLY A 22 -15.59 1.06 -8.20
N ARG A 23 -16.48 2.04 -8.26
CA ARG A 23 -16.26 3.30 -9.00
C ARG A 23 -16.22 4.47 -8.05
N THR A 24 -15.39 5.46 -8.37
CA THR A 24 -15.39 6.75 -7.67
C THR A 24 -16.50 7.65 -8.22
N PRO A 25 -17.01 8.65 -7.47
CA PRO A 25 -17.96 9.62 -8.00
C PRO A 25 -17.37 10.41 -9.18
N ALA A 26 -16.05 10.61 -9.20
CA ALA A 26 -15.34 11.20 -10.35
C ALA A 26 -15.44 10.34 -11.61
N ASP A 27 -15.35 9.02 -11.48
CA ASP A 27 -15.52 8.10 -12.62
C ASP A 27 -16.94 8.15 -13.16
N LEU A 28 -17.96 8.19 -12.30
CA LEU A 28 -19.37 8.31 -12.71
C LEU A 28 -19.64 9.64 -13.44
N ALA A 29 -19.11 10.76 -12.94
CA ALA A 29 -19.22 12.04 -13.60
C ALA A 29 -18.55 12.02 -14.99
N SER A 30 -17.40 11.35 -15.10
CA SER A 30 -16.69 11.25 -16.38
C SER A 30 -17.37 10.31 -17.37
N THR A 31 -18.01 9.22 -16.93
CA THR A 31 -18.77 8.34 -17.84
C THR A 31 -19.98 9.05 -18.42
N ASN A 32 -20.55 10.01 -17.69
CA ASN A 32 -21.66 10.85 -18.15
C ASN A 32 -21.19 12.04 -19.02
N GLY A 33 -19.89 12.18 -19.25
CA GLY A 33 -19.33 13.27 -20.07
C GLY A 33 -19.00 14.57 -19.32
N HIS A 34 -19.28 14.66 -18.02
CA HIS A 34 -18.99 15.84 -17.21
C HIS A 34 -17.54 15.84 -16.71
N LYS A 35 -16.59 16.13 -17.60
CA LYS A 35 -15.15 16.13 -17.28
C LYS A 35 -14.77 17.18 -16.24
N GLY A 36 -15.42 18.35 -16.24
CA GLY A 36 -15.14 19.41 -15.27
C GLY A 36 -15.49 19.00 -13.84
N ILE A 37 -16.68 18.44 -13.68
CA ILE A 37 -17.16 17.89 -12.40
C ILE A 37 -16.27 16.72 -11.96
N ALA A 38 -15.91 15.83 -12.88
CA ALA A 38 -15.00 14.71 -12.60
C ALA A 38 -13.62 15.19 -12.11
N GLY A 39 -13.06 16.22 -12.74
CA GLY A 39 -11.79 16.84 -12.33
C GLY A 39 -11.87 17.45 -10.93
N PHE A 40 -12.94 18.20 -10.64
CA PHE A 40 -13.16 18.77 -9.31
C PHE A 40 -13.29 17.70 -8.21
N LEU A 41 -14.05 16.63 -8.49
CA LEU A 41 -14.22 15.49 -7.56
C LEU A 41 -12.89 14.73 -7.35
N ALA A 42 -12.10 14.55 -8.41
CA ALA A 42 -10.80 13.91 -8.32
C ALA A 42 -9.77 14.74 -7.52
N GLU A 43 -9.70 16.06 -7.74
CA GLU A 43 -8.84 16.96 -6.96
C GLU A 43 -9.23 16.96 -5.49
N SER A 44 -10.53 17.13 -5.20
CA SER A 44 -11.03 17.12 -3.82
C SER A 44 -10.78 15.78 -3.12
N ALA A 45 -10.86 14.65 -3.82
CA ALA A 45 -10.50 13.35 -3.28
C ALA A 45 -9.00 13.24 -2.93
N LEU A 46 -8.11 13.70 -3.82
CA LEU A 46 -6.65 13.67 -3.59
C LEU A 46 -6.23 14.59 -2.44
N THR A 47 -6.77 15.81 -2.41
CA THR A 47 -6.47 16.79 -1.36
C THR A 47 -7.04 16.37 -0.01
N SER A 48 -8.26 15.80 0.02
CA SER A 48 -8.84 15.21 1.22
C SER A 48 -8.00 14.04 1.74
N HIS A 49 -7.56 13.12 0.86
CA HIS A 49 -6.70 12.01 1.26
C HIS A 49 -5.35 12.49 1.80
N LEU A 50 -4.72 13.50 1.17
CA LEU A 50 -3.50 14.11 1.70
C LEU A 50 -3.74 14.73 3.09
N SER A 51 -4.85 15.45 3.28
CA SER A 51 -5.16 16.07 4.57
C SER A 51 -5.37 15.02 5.67
N ALA A 52 -6.01 13.90 5.34
CA ALA A 52 -6.18 12.77 6.24
C ALA A 52 -4.85 12.11 6.62
N LEU A 53 -3.93 11.95 5.65
CA LEU A 53 -2.58 11.43 5.92
C LEU A 53 -1.76 12.40 6.77
N THR A 54 -1.79 13.69 6.46
CA THR A 54 -1.06 14.72 7.23
C THR A 54 -1.56 14.78 8.67
N LEU A 55 -2.89 14.64 8.87
CA LEU A 55 -3.48 14.55 10.21
C LEU A 55 -3.02 13.28 10.95
N LYS A 56 -2.90 12.14 10.25
CA LYS A 56 -2.39 10.90 10.84
C LYS A 56 -0.91 11.04 11.24
N GLU A 57 -0.07 11.57 10.34
CA GLU A 57 1.34 11.86 10.62
C GLU A 57 1.50 12.82 11.80
N SER A 58 0.66 13.85 11.94
CA SER A 58 0.70 14.78 13.09
C SER A 58 0.37 14.12 14.43
N LYS A 59 -0.48 13.07 14.43
CA LYS A 59 -0.79 12.30 15.64
C LYS A 59 0.34 11.34 16.03
N ASP A 60 1.02 10.79 15.03
CA ASP A 60 2.14 9.87 15.23
C ASP A 60 3.45 10.63 15.57
N SER A 61 3.61 11.87 15.08
CA SER A 61 4.82 12.71 15.20
C SER A 61 4.95 13.53 16.49
N ASN A 62 4.37 13.05 17.60
CA ASN A 62 4.98 13.34 18.90
C ASN A 62 6.40 12.73 19.02
N ALA A 63 6.87 12.00 17.98
CA ALA A 63 8.26 11.73 17.70
C ALA A 63 8.75 12.52 16.47
N GLU A 64 9.87 13.20 16.65
CA GLU A 64 10.54 14.15 15.76
C GLU A 64 10.80 13.61 14.33
N GLU A 65 9.95 13.95 13.36
CA GLU A 65 10.36 14.13 11.94
C GLU A 65 9.15 14.67 11.14
N ALA A 66 8.91 15.97 11.21
CA ALA A 66 8.05 16.61 10.23
C ALA A 66 8.74 16.50 8.86
N CYS A 67 8.19 15.70 7.95
CA CYS A 67 8.50 15.72 6.53
C CYS A 67 8.10 17.09 5.94
N ARG A 68 8.86 18.13 6.32
CA ARG A 68 8.87 19.45 5.69
C ARG A 68 9.55 19.32 4.34
N LEU A 69 8.90 18.63 3.41
CA LEU A 69 9.02 19.00 2.00
C LEU A 69 8.16 20.26 1.82
N THR A 70 8.66 21.38 2.38
CA THR A 70 8.39 22.72 1.89
C THR A 70 8.90 22.73 0.46
N ILE A 71 8.03 22.37 -0.48
CA ILE A 71 8.24 22.78 -1.86
C ILE A 71 8.01 24.29 -1.82
N PRO A 72 9.02 25.12 -2.15
CA PRO A 72 8.81 26.53 -2.31
C PRO A 72 7.64 26.72 -3.27
N GLU A 73 6.58 27.36 -2.80
CA GLU A 73 5.49 27.87 -3.65
C GLU A 73 6.00 28.99 -4.59
N ASP A 74 7.29 29.33 -4.50
CA ASP A 74 7.92 30.36 -5.29
C ASP A 74 8.42 29.80 -6.63
N LEU A 75 7.54 29.74 -7.64
CA LEU A 75 8.01 30.01 -9.00
C LEU A 75 7.38 31.33 -9.45
N PRO A 76 8.19 32.28 -9.98
CA PRO A 76 7.76 33.66 -10.18
C PRO A 76 6.49 33.69 -11.02
N GLU A 77 5.62 34.63 -10.68
CA GLU A 77 4.54 35.11 -11.53
C GLU A 77 5.10 35.39 -12.93
N MET A 78 5.02 34.40 -13.82
CA MET A 78 5.38 34.55 -15.21
C MET A 78 4.29 35.39 -15.83
N ASN A 79 4.52 36.70 -15.75
CA ASN A 79 3.73 37.80 -16.25
C ASN A 79 3.60 37.67 -17.78
N TYR A 80 2.58 36.96 -18.25
CA TYR A 80 2.15 37.11 -19.63
C TYR A 80 1.38 38.43 -19.70
N GLY A 81 1.90 39.35 -20.51
CA GLY A 81 1.46 40.73 -20.54
C GLY A 81 -0.04 40.89 -20.72
N GLN A 82 -0.62 41.71 -19.84
CA GLN A 82 -1.52 42.82 -20.16
C GLN A 82 -2.33 42.66 -21.47
N LEU A 83 -3.35 41.79 -21.48
CA LEU A 83 -4.40 41.79 -22.50
C LEU A 83 -5.78 41.79 -21.83
N ALA A 84 -6.15 42.95 -21.30
CA ALA A 84 -7.20 43.20 -20.33
C ALA A 84 -8.67 43.03 -20.80
N VAL A 85 -8.98 42.21 -21.82
CA VAL A 85 -10.37 42.04 -22.31
C VAL A 85 -10.76 40.58 -22.62
N GLN A 86 -9.84 39.61 -22.55
CA GLN A 86 -10.14 38.19 -22.84
C GLN A 86 -9.71 37.22 -21.72
N ASP A 87 -9.53 37.75 -20.50
CA ASP A 87 -8.91 37.07 -19.35
C ASP A 87 -9.68 35.87 -18.80
N SER A 88 -11.00 35.75 -19.02
CA SER A 88 -11.80 34.68 -18.39
C SER A 88 -11.32 33.26 -18.78
N HIS A 89 -10.98 33.04 -20.05
CA HIS A 89 -10.46 31.77 -20.53
C HIS A 89 -9.01 31.53 -20.11
N ALA A 90 -8.16 32.57 -20.10
CA ALA A 90 -6.77 32.46 -19.66
C ALA A 90 -6.67 32.15 -18.16
N GLU A 91 -7.50 32.80 -17.34
CA GLU A 91 -7.62 32.54 -15.92
C GLU A 91 -8.16 31.13 -15.63
N SER A 92 -9.25 30.71 -16.30
CA SER A 92 -9.78 29.34 -16.09
C SER A 92 -8.78 28.26 -16.47
N LEU A 93 -7.92 28.54 -17.47
CA LEU A 93 -6.78 27.71 -17.82
C LEU A 93 -5.73 27.68 -16.71
N LYS A 94 -5.33 28.83 -16.18
CA LYS A 94 -4.35 28.96 -15.09
C LYS A 94 -4.83 28.22 -13.84
N ASP A 95 -6.10 28.37 -13.47
CA ASP A 95 -6.74 27.66 -12.36
C ASP A 95 -6.75 26.14 -12.59
N SER A 96 -7.06 25.70 -13.81
CA SER A 96 -7.07 24.27 -14.13
C SER A 96 -5.66 23.66 -14.07
N LEU A 97 -4.61 24.41 -14.43
CA LEU A 97 -3.22 23.97 -14.36
C LEU A 97 -2.69 23.97 -12.93
N SER A 98 -3.06 24.95 -12.10
CA SER A 98 -2.72 24.95 -10.68
C SER A 98 -3.38 23.76 -9.97
N ALA A 99 -4.63 23.43 -10.32
CA ALA A 99 -5.32 22.23 -9.84
C ALA A 99 -4.59 20.93 -10.22
N VAL A 100 -4.08 20.82 -11.46
CA VAL A 100 -3.24 19.67 -11.87
C VAL A 100 -1.96 19.59 -11.05
N ARG A 101 -1.25 20.71 -10.84
CA ARG A 101 0.00 20.74 -10.05
C ARG A 101 -0.25 20.31 -8.60
N LYS A 102 -1.27 20.90 -7.96
CA LYS A 102 -1.69 20.56 -6.60
C LYS A 102 -2.08 19.08 -6.49
N SER A 103 -2.87 18.58 -7.44
CA SER A 103 -3.26 17.16 -7.50
C SER A 103 -2.07 16.23 -7.67
N ALA A 104 -1.13 16.57 -8.55
CA ALA A 104 0.08 15.78 -8.78
C ALA A 104 0.98 15.75 -7.55
N GLN A 105 1.19 16.88 -6.88
CA GLN A 105 1.92 16.97 -5.63
C GLN A 105 1.22 16.17 -4.52
N ALA A 106 -0.10 16.26 -4.44
CA ALA A 106 -0.88 15.50 -3.47
C ALA A 106 -0.72 13.98 -3.68
N ALA A 107 -0.89 13.51 -4.92
CA ALA A 107 -0.69 12.11 -5.26
C ALA A 107 0.74 11.63 -4.98
N ALA A 108 1.76 12.45 -5.28
CA ALA A 108 3.15 12.11 -4.98
C ALA A 108 3.39 11.90 -3.47
N ARG A 109 2.85 12.79 -2.62
CA ARG A 109 2.92 12.66 -1.15
C ARG A 109 2.17 11.42 -0.65
N ILE A 110 1.00 11.13 -1.22
CA ILE A 110 0.24 9.91 -0.88
C ILE A 110 1.05 8.65 -1.24
N PHE A 111 1.66 8.61 -2.43
CA PHE A 111 2.52 7.49 -2.81
C PHE A 111 3.74 7.35 -1.91
N GLN A 112 4.33 8.47 -1.48
CA GLN A 112 5.44 8.45 -0.51
C GLN A 112 4.98 7.86 0.83
N ALA A 113 3.85 8.32 1.37
CA ALA A 113 3.27 7.80 2.61
C ALA A 113 3.00 6.29 2.50
N PHE A 114 2.40 5.82 1.39
CA PHE A 114 2.19 4.38 1.17
C PHE A 114 3.48 3.57 1.12
N ARG A 115 4.57 4.12 0.57
CA ARG A 115 5.88 3.44 0.59
C ARG A 115 6.43 3.32 2.00
N VAL A 116 6.32 4.38 2.79
CA VAL A 116 6.76 4.42 4.19
C VAL A 116 5.94 3.44 5.03
N GLU A 117 4.60 3.50 4.96
CA GLU A 117 3.71 2.55 5.68
C GLU A 117 3.95 1.10 5.26
N SER A 118 4.16 0.84 3.96
CA SER A 118 4.49 -0.50 3.47
C SER A 118 5.79 -1.02 4.07
N PHE A 119 6.80 -0.16 4.21
CA PHE A 119 8.08 -0.54 4.80
C PHE A 119 7.96 -0.81 6.30
N HIS A 120 7.24 0.05 7.05
CA HIS A 120 6.94 -0.19 8.46
C HIS A 120 6.18 -1.50 8.67
N ARG A 121 5.17 -1.77 7.84
CA ARG A 121 4.41 -3.03 7.92
C ARG A 121 5.29 -4.24 7.67
N LYS A 122 6.20 -4.21 6.69
CA LYS A 122 7.16 -5.30 6.46
C LYS A 122 8.08 -5.50 7.67
N LYS A 123 8.59 -4.41 8.27
CA LYS A 123 9.37 -4.49 9.51
C LYS A 123 8.57 -5.10 10.66
N VAL A 124 7.33 -4.70 10.88
CA VAL A 124 6.46 -5.26 11.93
C VAL A 124 6.17 -6.75 11.69
N VAL A 125 6.01 -7.18 10.44
CA VAL A 125 5.81 -8.61 10.10
C VAL A 125 7.10 -9.42 10.32
N GLU A 126 8.27 -8.87 9.95
CA GLU A 126 9.56 -9.55 10.15
C GLU A 126 9.97 -9.64 11.63
N TYR A 127 9.73 -8.56 12.38
CA TYR A 127 9.92 -8.45 13.82
C TYR A 127 8.55 -8.51 14.51
N GLY A 128 7.87 -9.66 14.37
CA GLY A 128 6.51 -9.87 14.88
C GLY A 128 6.30 -9.33 16.29
N ASP A 129 5.29 -8.48 16.44
CA ASP A 129 4.47 -8.09 17.62
C ASP A 129 5.11 -8.10 19.02
N ASP A 130 6.43 -7.96 19.12
CA ASP A 130 7.15 -7.92 20.39
C ASP A 130 7.16 -6.47 20.87
N ASP A 131 6.12 -6.12 21.64
CA ASP A 131 6.09 -5.00 22.57
C ASP A 131 7.37 -5.00 23.44
N CYS A 132 8.42 -4.35 22.94
CA CYS A 132 9.65 -3.99 23.66
C CYS A 132 10.47 -3.02 22.81
N GLY A 133 10.03 -1.76 22.82
CA GLY A 133 10.83 -0.65 23.33
C GLY A 133 12.21 -0.37 22.74
N LEU A 134 12.28 0.84 22.18
CA LEU A 134 13.40 1.79 22.24
C LEU A 134 14.56 1.56 21.25
N SER A 135 14.42 2.24 20.10
CA SER A 135 15.52 2.70 19.26
C SER A 135 16.39 3.68 20.06
N ASP A 136 17.37 3.12 20.76
CA ASP A 136 18.30 3.79 21.69
C ASP A 136 19.43 4.56 20.96
N GLU A 137 19.23 4.99 19.71
CA GLU A 137 20.28 5.67 18.93
C GLU A 137 20.56 7.10 19.44
N HIS A 138 19.61 7.76 20.12
CA HIS A 138 19.77 9.15 20.56
C HIS A 138 20.20 9.34 22.02
N THR A 139 20.24 8.30 22.84
CA THR A 139 20.66 8.40 24.25
C THR A 139 22.17 8.35 24.44
N PHE A 140 22.94 7.79 23.50
CA PHE A 140 24.39 7.67 23.65
C PHE A 140 25.14 9.00 23.58
N SER A 141 24.61 10.01 22.90
CA SER A 141 25.33 11.29 22.68
C SER A 141 25.39 12.16 23.95
N LEU A 142 24.37 12.12 24.82
CA LEU A 142 24.32 13.00 25.99
C LEU A 142 25.15 12.51 27.19
N ILE A 143 25.44 11.22 27.29
CA ILE A 143 26.12 10.65 28.46
C ILE A 143 27.64 10.92 28.44
N SER A 144 28.22 11.25 27.28
CA SER A 144 29.68 11.42 27.17
C SER A 144 30.23 12.73 27.77
N LEU A 145 29.40 13.75 28.02
CA LEU A 145 29.87 15.07 28.47
C LEU A 145 30.07 15.22 29.98
N GLN A 146 29.64 14.27 30.82
CA GLN A 146 29.78 14.38 32.28
C GLN A 146 30.87 13.48 32.84
N LYS A 147 32.11 13.64 32.36
CA LYS A 147 33.31 13.03 32.96
C LYS A 147 34.01 14.02 33.89
N VAL A 148 33.39 14.37 35.01
CA VAL A 148 34.04 15.17 36.06
C VAL A 148 33.71 14.59 37.45
N LYS A 149 34.66 13.86 38.02
CA LYS A 149 34.92 13.64 39.45
C LYS A 149 33.82 13.01 40.34
N GLN A 150 33.57 11.69 40.25
CA GLN A 150 32.87 10.97 41.35
C GLN A 150 33.39 9.53 41.58
N GLY A 151 34.66 9.39 41.98
CA GLY A 151 35.45 8.14 42.01
C GLY A 151 34.97 6.94 42.87
N GLN A 152 33.76 6.96 43.46
CA GLN A 152 33.20 5.81 44.19
C GLN A 152 31.69 5.60 43.94
N HIS A 153 30.93 6.67 43.70
CA HIS A 153 29.53 6.53 43.32
C HIS A 153 29.41 6.07 41.86
N ASP A 154 30.28 6.58 40.98
CA ASP A 154 30.32 6.19 39.57
C ASP A 154 30.62 4.71 39.40
N THR A 155 31.44 4.10 40.27
CA THR A 155 31.75 2.66 40.18
C THR A 155 30.53 1.79 40.53
N ARG A 156 29.73 2.19 41.51
CA ARG A 156 28.46 1.52 41.86
C ARG A 156 27.44 1.66 40.75
N LEU A 157 27.23 2.88 40.22
CA LEU A 157 26.31 3.10 39.10
C LEU A 157 26.77 2.35 37.85
N HIS A 158 28.07 2.38 37.54
CA HIS A 158 28.65 1.67 36.41
C HIS A 158 28.48 0.15 36.57
N SER A 159 28.74 -0.41 37.75
CA SER A 159 28.53 -1.85 37.99
C SER A 159 27.06 -2.25 37.88
N ALA A 160 26.13 -1.41 38.35
CA ALA A 160 24.69 -1.62 38.17
C ALA A 160 24.29 -1.56 36.68
N ALA A 161 24.80 -0.58 35.93
CA ALA A 161 24.57 -0.45 34.49
C ALA A 161 25.10 -1.67 33.72
N VAL A 162 26.31 -2.15 34.03
CA VAL A 162 26.90 -3.35 33.41
C VAL A 162 26.05 -4.59 33.71
N ARG A 163 25.50 -4.73 34.93
CA ARG A 163 24.59 -5.84 35.26
C ARG A 163 23.32 -5.81 34.42
N ILE A 164 22.73 -4.64 34.22
CA ILE A 164 21.56 -4.45 33.36
C ILE A 164 21.91 -4.79 31.91
N GLN A 165 23.01 -4.24 31.38
CA GLN A 165 23.48 -4.51 30.01
C GLN A 165 23.75 -6.00 29.76
N ASN A 166 24.37 -6.69 30.71
CA ASN A 166 24.63 -8.14 30.59
C ASN A 166 23.33 -8.95 30.56
N LYS A 167 22.35 -8.59 31.39
CA LYS A 167 21.02 -9.23 31.36
C LYS A 167 20.31 -8.99 30.03
N PHE A 168 20.37 -7.76 29.51
CA PHE A 168 19.79 -7.41 28.21
C PHE A 168 20.45 -8.18 27.06
N ARG A 169 21.78 -8.18 26.98
CA ARG A 169 22.53 -8.92 25.93
C ARG A 169 22.20 -10.42 25.96
N GLY A 170 22.13 -11.02 27.14
CA GLY A 170 21.76 -12.42 27.31
C GLY A 170 20.28 -12.72 27.00
N TRP A 171 19.37 -11.78 27.23
CA TRP A 171 17.97 -11.91 26.81
C TRP A 171 17.82 -11.79 25.29
N LYS A 172 18.45 -10.79 24.67
CA LYS A 172 18.44 -10.57 23.22
C LYS A 172 18.91 -11.81 22.45
N GLY A 173 20.05 -12.38 22.84
CA GLY A 173 20.57 -13.59 22.21
C GLY A 173 19.65 -14.81 22.38
N ARG A 174 19.00 -14.98 23.54
CA ARG A 174 18.03 -16.06 23.75
C ARG A 174 16.78 -15.92 22.89
N LYS A 175 16.28 -14.70 22.73
CA LYS A 175 15.13 -14.38 21.86
C LYS A 175 15.43 -14.72 20.40
N GLU A 176 16.57 -14.24 19.87
CA GLU A 176 17.00 -14.53 18.51
C GLU A 176 17.20 -16.04 18.29
N PHE A 177 17.83 -16.72 19.26
CA PHE A 177 18.01 -18.17 19.22
C PHE A 177 16.68 -18.94 19.16
N MET A 178 15.67 -18.52 19.92
CA MET A 178 14.36 -19.16 19.93
C MET A 178 13.66 -19.07 18.56
N ILE A 179 13.72 -17.89 17.92
CA ILE A 179 13.17 -17.65 16.57
C ILE A 179 13.91 -18.52 15.55
N ILE A 180 15.24 -18.51 15.57
CA ILE A 180 16.06 -19.32 14.67
C ILE A 180 15.76 -20.82 14.85
N ARG A 181 15.67 -21.29 16.10
CA ARG A 181 15.32 -22.68 16.42
C ARG A 181 13.96 -23.07 15.88
N GLN A 182 12.93 -22.23 16.04
CA GLN A 182 11.59 -22.51 15.51
C GLN A 182 11.60 -22.64 13.98
N ARG A 183 12.31 -21.73 13.29
CA ARG A 183 12.48 -21.79 11.81
C ARG A 183 13.19 -23.08 11.39
N ILE A 184 14.27 -23.46 12.07
CA ILE A 184 15.01 -24.70 11.81
C ILE A 184 14.10 -25.92 12.00
N VAL A 185 13.32 -25.98 13.08
CA VAL A 185 12.40 -27.10 13.34
C VAL A 185 11.34 -27.21 12.24
N LYS A 186 10.77 -26.09 11.78
CA LYS A 186 9.82 -26.06 10.67
C LYS A 186 10.44 -26.58 9.37
N LEU A 187 11.67 -26.17 9.07
CA LEU A 187 12.41 -26.65 7.91
C LEU A 187 12.69 -28.15 8.00
N GLN A 188 13.18 -28.61 9.15
CA GLN A 188 13.42 -30.03 9.41
C GLN A 188 12.16 -30.88 9.25
N ALA A 189 11.00 -30.40 9.73
CA ALA A 189 9.71 -31.07 9.56
C ALA A 189 9.33 -31.19 8.07
N HIS A 190 9.51 -30.13 7.29
CA HIS A 190 9.27 -30.16 5.83
C HIS A 190 10.19 -31.13 5.12
N VAL A 191 11.49 -31.12 5.45
CA VAL A 191 12.48 -32.03 4.85
C VAL A 191 12.16 -33.49 5.18
N ARG A 192 11.89 -33.80 6.46
CA ARG A 192 11.49 -35.15 6.89
C ARG A 192 10.22 -35.61 6.18
N GLY A 193 9.19 -34.76 6.13
CA GLY A 193 7.94 -35.05 5.42
C GLY A 193 8.11 -35.24 3.91
N HIS A 194 8.94 -34.40 3.27
CA HIS A 194 9.26 -34.53 1.85
C HIS A 194 9.99 -35.85 1.57
N GLN A 195 10.98 -36.20 2.38
CA GLN A 195 11.75 -37.44 2.23
C GLN A 195 10.85 -38.69 2.31
N VAL A 196 9.94 -38.75 3.29
CA VAL A 196 8.98 -39.86 3.42
C VAL A 196 8.07 -39.94 2.19
N ARG A 197 7.50 -38.82 1.74
CA ARG A 197 6.63 -38.80 0.54
C ARG A 197 7.37 -39.21 -0.73
N LYS A 198 8.65 -38.82 -0.90
CA LYS A 198 9.48 -39.23 -2.03
C LYS A 198 9.65 -40.75 -2.09
N ASN A 199 9.88 -41.38 -0.94
CA ASN A 199 9.99 -42.84 -0.85
C ASN A 199 8.64 -43.53 -1.05
N TYR A 200 7.57 -43.02 -0.42
CA TYR A 200 6.22 -43.56 -0.55
C TYR A 200 5.70 -43.53 -2.01
N LYS A 201 5.97 -42.45 -2.76
CA LYS A 201 5.63 -42.37 -4.19
C LYS A 201 6.19 -43.53 -5.02
N LYS A 202 7.38 -44.04 -4.69
CA LYS A 202 7.97 -45.20 -5.38
C LYS A 202 7.15 -46.47 -5.14
N VAL A 203 6.70 -46.68 -3.91
CA VAL A 203 5.85 -47.81 -3.53
C VAL A 203 4.49 -47.73 -4.22
N VAL A 204 3.86 -46.55 -4.22
CA VAL A 204 2.58 -46.35 -4.91
C VAL A 204 2.71 -46.60 -6.41
N TRP A 205 3.82 -46.17 -7.02
CA TRP A 205 4.06 -46.41 -8.44
C TRP A 205 4.24 -47.91 -8.76
N SER A 206 4.99 -48.65 -7.95
CA SER A 206 5.16 -50.10 -8.14
C SER A 206 3.85 -50.87 -7.93
N VAL A 207 3.09 -50.53 -6.89
CA VAL A 207 1.75 -51.10 -6.65
C VAL A 207 0.82 -50.79 -7.82
N GLY A 208 0.81 -49.55 -8.31
CA GLY A 208 -0.01 -49.15 -9.46
C GLY A 208 0.35 -49.89 -10.76
N ILE A 209 1.61 -50.31 -10.95
CA ILE A 209 2.00 -51.19 -12.06
C ILE A 209 1.39 -52.57 -11.87
N VAL A 210 1.55 -53.18 -10.69
CA VAL A 210 1.03 -54.51 -10.38
C VAL A 210 -0.49 -54.56 -10.51
N GLU A 211 -1.21 -53.57 -9.98
CA GLU A 211 -2.65 -53.45 -10.12
C GLU A 211 -3.08 -53.36 -11.60
N LYS A 212 -2.40 -52.53 -12.40
CA LYS A 212 -2.67 -52.42 -13.84
C LYS A 212 -2.40 -53.74 -14.57
N VAL A 213 -1.38 -54.49 -14.18
CA VAL A 213 -1.07 -55.83 -14.73
C VAL A 213 -2.14 -56.84 -14.34
N ILE A 214 -2.56 -56.88 -13.07
CA ILE A 214 -3.63 -57.76 -12.58
C ILE A 214 -4.95 -57.44 -13.30
N LEU A 215 -5.29 -56.16 -13.44
CA LEU A 215 -6.48 -55.73 -14.17
C LEU A 215 -6.41 -56.11 -15.65
N ARG A 216 -5.24 -55.95 -16.29
CA ARG A 216 -5.01 -56.37 -17.68
C ARG A 216 -5.15 -57.89 -17.84
N TRP A 217 -4.65 -58.67 -16.89
CA TRP A 217 -4.74 -60.13 -16.88
C TRP A 217 -6.19 -60.59 -16.67
N ARG A 218 -6.88 -60.06 -15.65
CA ARG A 218 -8.27 -60.40 -15.34
C ARG A 218 -9.24 -60.01 -16.45
N ARG A 219 -9.03 -58.86 -17.12
CA ARG A 219 -9.90 -58.37 -18.21
C ARG A 219 -9.58 -58.97 -19.59
N LYS A 220 -8.74 -60.02 -19.68
CA LYS A 220 -8.45 -60.74 -20.92
C LYS A 220 -8.03 -59.82 -22.10
N GLY A 221 -7.04 -58.97 -21.86
CA GLY A 221 -6.28 -58.29 -22.92
C GLY A 221 -7.02 -57.23 -23.75
N ARG A 222 -8.33 -57.04 -23.61
CA ARG A 222 -9.06 -55.96 -24.28
C ARG A 222 -8.93 -54.71 -23.43
N GLY A 223 -7.92 -53.90 -23.80
CA GLY A 223 -7.46 -52.74 -23.05
C GLY A 223 -8.53 -51.68 -22.79
N LEU A 224 -8.15 -50.67 -22.00
CA LEU A 224 -8.85 -49.39 -21.84
C LEU A 224 -8.91 -48.63 -23.20
N ARG A 225 -9.59 -49.19 -24.21
CA ARG A 225 -10.10 -48.44 -25.37
C ARG A 225 -11.56 -48.17 -25.10
N GLY A 226 -11.82 -47.06 -24.44
CA GLY A 226 -13.18 -46.67 -24.06
C GLY A 226 -13.26 -45.28 -23.45
N PHE A 227 -12.14 -44.69 -23.00
CA PHE A 227 -12.07 -43.24 -22.92
C PHE A 227 -11.97 -42.70 -24.34
N ARG A 228 -13.13 -42.65 -24.99
CA ARG A 228 -13.44 -41.75 -26.09
C ARG A 228 -12.91 -40.38 -25.65
N PRO A 229 -11.89 -39.82 -26.32
CA PRO A 229 -11.54 -38.43 -26.12
C PRO A 229 -12.68 -37.64 -26.78
N GLU A 230 -13.82 -37.55 -26.09
CA GLU A 230 -14.82 -36.55 -26.39
C GLU A 230 -14.08 -35.22 -26.18
N LYS A 231 -13.84 -34.54 -27.29
CA LYS A 231 -13.14 -33.26 -27.35
C LYS A 231 -13.96 -32.25 -26.56
N GLN A 232 -13.78 -32.18 -25.25
CA GLN A 232 -14.41 -31.16 -24.43
C GLN A 232 -13.57 -30.91 -23.19
N LEU A 233 -13.05 -29.69 -23.16
CA LEU A 233 -12.35 -29.02 -22.09
C LEU A 233 -10.98 -29.60 -21.73
N GLU A 234 -9.98 -29.06 -22.43
CA GLU A 234 -8.69 -28.66 -21.89
C GLU A 234 -8.86 -27.83 -20.60
N GLY A 235 -9.28 -28.47 -19.52
CA GLY A 235 -9.03 -28.02 -18.17
C GLY A 235 -7.91 -28.87 -17.64
N GLN A 236 -6.66 -28.50 -17.94
CA GLN A 236 -5.50 -29.09 -17.29
C GLN A 236 -5.62 -28.80 -15.78
N THR A 237 -6.21 -29.73 -15.03
CA THR A 237 -6.15 -29.75 -13.58
C THR A 237 -4.74 -30.20 -13.17
N GLN A 238 -3.72 -29.44 -13.60
CA GLN A 238 -2.45 -29.44 -12.89
C GLN A 238 -2.78 -28.89 -11.51
N ILE A 239 -2.88 -29.81 -10.56
CA ILE A 239 -2.81 -29.52 -9.14
C ILE A 239 -1.40 -28.96 -8.93
N GLN A 240 -1.22 -27.67 -9.24
CA GLN A 240 -0.05 -26.93 -8.85
C GLN A 240 -0.05 -26.95 -7.32
N PRO A 241 1.09 -27.31 -6.70
CA PRO A 241 1.18 -27.38 -5.26
C PRO A 241 0.74 -26.04 -4.70
N ALA A 242 -0.23 -26.06 -3.77
CA ALA A 242 -0.83 -24.90 -3.12
C ALA A 242 0.25 -23.83 -2.93
N LYS A 243 0.22 -22.86 -3.83
CA LYS A 243 1.18 -21.77 -3.86
C LYS A 243 0.97 -21.07 -2.55
N THR A 244 1.98 -21.10 -1.69
CA THR A 244 1.98 -20.39 -0.41
C THR A 244 2.15 -18.88 -0.66
N GLU A 245 1.66 -18.39 -1.80
CA GLU A 245 1.76 -17.04 -2.36
C GLU A 245 0.52 -16.20 -1.98
N ASP A 246 -0.61 -16.85 -1.71
CA ASP A 246 -1.93 -16.22 -1.61
C ASP A 246 -2.06 -15.15 -0.49
N GLU A 247 -1.40 -15.32 0.67
CA GLU A 247 -1.58 -14.37 1.78
C GLU A 247 -0.91 -13.01 1.51
N TYR A 248 0.20 -13.00 0.77
CA TYR A 248 0.92 -11.77 0.44
C TYR A 248 0.39 -11.11 -0.84
N ASP A 249 -0.22 -11.88 -1.74
CA ASP A 249 -0.75 -11.39 -3.01
C ASP A 249 -1.92 -10.42 -2.80
N TYR A 250 -2.85 -10.72 -1.88
CA TYR A 250 -4.01 -9.86 -1.62
C TYR A 250 -3.64 -8.42 -1.25
N LEU A 251 -2.58 -8.26 -0.46
CA LEU A 251 -2.13 -6.94 0.02
C LEU A 251 -1.40 -6.16 -1.07
N GLN A 252 -0.65 -6.86 -1.92
CA GLN A 252 -0.01 -6.28 -3.09
C GLN A 252 -1.06 -5.85 -4.12
N ASP A 253 -2.07 -6.67 -4.36
CA ASP A 253 -3.18 -6.37 -5.24
C ASP A 253 -4.02 -5.20 -4.74
N GLY A 254 -4.34 -5.17 -3.44
CA GLY A 254 -5.04 -4.05 -2.81
C GLY A 254 -4.28 -2.73 -2.96
N ARG A 255 -2.96 -2.76 -2.80
CA ARG A 255 -2.09 -1.60 -3.05
C ARG A 255 -2.11 -1.20 -4.52
N ARG A 256 -1.94 -2.14 -5.44
CA ARG A 256 -1.98 -1.88 -6.88
C ARG A 256 -3.31 -1.28 -7.32
N GLN A 257 -4.42 -1.73 -6.71
CA GLN A 257 -5.74 -1.14 -6.92
C GLN A 257 -5.82 0.30 -6.38
N ALA A 258 -5.32 0.55 -5.17
CA ALA A 258 -5.29 1.90 -4.59
C ALA A 258 -4.45 2.87 -5.43
N GLU A 259 -3.26 2.45 -5.87
CA GLU A 259 -2.41 3.24 -6.76
C GLU A 259 -3.07 3.49 -8.12
N GLY A 260 -3.71 2.46 -8.69
CA GLY A 260 -4.50 2.59 -9.91
C GLY A 260 -5.64 3.60 -9.81
N ARG A 261 -6.31 3.69 -8.64
CA ARG A 261 -7.36 4.69 -8.39
C ARG A 261 -6.79 6.11 -8.34
N LEU A 262 -5.67 6.32 -7.67
CA LEU A 262 -4.99 7.63 -7.62
C LEU A 262 -4.56 8.08 -9.01
N GLN A 263 -4.05 7.15 -9.83
CA GLN A 263 -3.65 7.46 -11.20
C GLN A 263 -4.85 7.83 -12.08
N ARG A 264 -5.96 7.09 -11.98
CA ARG A 264 -7.21 7.44 -12.66
C ARG A 264 -7.70 8.82 -12.25
N ALA A 265 -7.64 9.16 -10.96
CA ALA A 265 -8.00 10.49 -10.47
C ALA A 265 -7.12 11.57 -11.13
N LEU A 266 -5.80 11.39 -11.20
CA LEU A 266 -4.90 12.31 -11.91
C LEU A 266 -5.26 12.45 -13.40
N ASP A 267 -5.57 11.35 -14.06
CA ASP A 267 -5.98 11.38 -15.47
C ASP A 267 -7.29 12.14 -15.66
N ARG A 268 -8.25 12.06 -14.72
CA ARG A 268 -9.47 12.89 -14.75
C ARG A 268 -9.16 14.37 -14.61
N VAL A 269 -8.32 14.76 -13.65
CA VAL A 269 -7.91 16.17 -13.46
C VAL A 269 -7.21 16.68 -14.72
N ARG A 270 -6.29 15.88 -15.31
CA ARG A 270 -5.65 16.21 -16.58
C ARG A 270 -6.66 16.34 -17.72
N SER A 271 -7.64 15.44 -17.81
CA SER A 271 -8.67 15.48 -18.86
C SER A 271 -9.54 16.73 -18.77
N MET A 272 -9.83 17.23 -17.56
CA MET A 272 -10.57 18.48 -17.35
C MET A 272 -9.83 19.68 -17.94
N THR A 273 -8.48 19.68 -17.90
CA THR A 273 -7.68 20.76 -18.49
C THR A 273 -7.65 20.77 -20.01
N GLN A 274 -8.08 19.71 -20.71
CA GLN A 274 -8.02 19.67 -22.18
C GLN A 274 -9.23 20.33 -22.85
N TYR A 275 -10.39 20.32 -22.18
CA TYR A 275 -11.65 20.80 -22.75
C TYR A 275 -12.06 22.14 -22.14
N PRO A 276 -12.34 23.19 -22.94
CA PRO A 276 -12.69 24.51 -22.39
C PRO A 276 -13.97 24.49 -21.55
N GLU A 277 -15.00 23.77 -21.99
CA GLU A 277 -16.25 23.58 -21.25
C GLU A 277 -16.04 22.94 -19.87
N ALA A 278 -15.08 22.02 -19.77
CA ALA A 278 -14.74 21.36 -18.51
C ALA A 278 -14.03 22.32 -17.54
N ARG A 279 -13.19 23.23 -18.04
CA ARG A 279 -12.53 24.27 -17.22
C ARG A 279 -13.55 25.25 -16.66
N GLU A 280 -14.54 25.65 -17.46
CA GLU A 280 -15.62 26.51 -16.99
C GLU A 280 -16.50 25.82 -15.94
N GLN A 281 -16.87 24.55 -16.15
CA GLN A 281 -17.58 23.76 -15.16
C GLN A 281 -16.80 23.66 -13.83
N TYR A 282 -15.50 23.41 -13.91
CA TYR A 282 -14.60 23.38 -12.76
C TYR A 282 -14.61 24.73 -12.03
N ARG A 283 -14.41 25.85 -12.76
CA ARG A 283 -14.39 27.20 -12.18
C ARG A 283 -15.72 27.59 -11.51
N ARG A 284 -16.85 27.19 -12.09
CA ARG A 284 -18.18 27.39 -11.46
C ARG A 284 -18.29 26.61 -10.15
N LEU A 285 -17.81 25.37 -10.11
CA LEU A 285 -17.83 24.54 -8.90
C LEU A 285 -16.88 25.06 -7.82
N THR A 286 -15.67 25.49 -8.17
CA THR A 286 -14.72 26.06 -7.20
C THR A 286 -15.27 27.34 -6.59
N THR A 287 -15.85 28.23 -7.41
CA THR A 287 -16.48 29.47 -6.94
C THR A 287 -17.66 29.16 -6.00
N CYS A 288 -18.57 28.25 -6.41
CA CYS A 288 -19.71 27.85 -5.58
C CYS A 288 -19.29 27.21 -4.26
N VAL A 289 -18.21 26.41 -4.23
CA VAL A 289 -17.70 25.82 -2.99
C VAL A 289 -17.03 26.87 -2.11
N ALA A 290 -16.31 27.83 -2.68
CA ALA A 290 -15.72 28.94 -1.94
C ALA A 290 -16.80 29.83 -1.30
N GLU A 291 -17.85 30.19 -2.04
CA GLU A 291 -19.01 30.94 -1.52
C GLU A 291 -19.69 30.20 -0.35
N MET A 292 -19.89 28.88 -0.48
CA MET A 292 -20.47 28.06 0.60
C MET A 292 -19.55 27.91 1.82
N GLN A 293 -18.23 28.04 1.66
CA GLN A 293 -17.29 28.02 2.77
C GLN A 293 -17.23 29.39 3.47
N GLN A 294 -17.34 30.48 2.71
CA GLN A 294 -17.37 31.84 3.24
C GLN A 294 -18.66 32.14 3.99
N SER A 295 -19.81 31.68 3.50
CA SER A 295 -21.10 31.90 4.19
C SER A 295 -21.22 31.19 5.55
N ARG A 296 -20.22 30.40 5.95
CA ARG A 296 -20.12 29.79 7.27
C ARG A 296 -19.34 30.61 8.29
N VAL A 297 -18.46 31.49 7.85
CA VAL A 297 -17.61 32.34 8.71
C VAL A 297 -18.42 33.55 9.13
#